data_AF-A0A383CWM8-F1
#
_entry.id   AF-A0A383CWM8-F1
#
_cell.length_a   1.000
_cell.length_b   1.000
_cell.length_c   1.000
_cell.angle_alpha   90.00
_cell.angle_beta   90.00
_cell.angle_gamma   90.00
#
_symmetry.space_group_name_H-M   'P 1'
#
loop_
_entity.id
_entity.type
_entity.pdbx_description
1 polymer ?
#
loop_
_entity_poly.entity_id
_entity_poly.type
_entity_poly.pdbx_seq_one_letter_code
_entity_poly.pdbx_strand_id
1 'polypeptide(L)'
;MIRSSLVLLSLIGLIISGPKSQALDNFEIEAGGFWSLVDTVDLLDPRIETNVLGAYGALWWNQTWGLRGALHRVPADHVDKAPNDQLQVDFQHRLQSPVSNSYLSAGLGWEKNRFGSQGSLSGLRLSAGGRAHLAGVVSVYGNAGWAPNLKHLGTRQDVSTISVETGLVIEPMPFISLRAAYR
;
A
#
# COMPACT_ATOMS: atom_id res chain seq x y z
N MET A 1 0.24 28.58 3.73
CA MET A 1 -0.76 27.66 4.34
C MET A 1 -0.65 26.31 3.63
N ILE A 2 -0.16 25.28 4.30
CA ILE A 2 -0.17 23.91 3.77
C ILE A 2 -1.61 23.40 3.95
N ARG A 3 -2.35 23.17 2.85
CA ARG A 3 -3.69 22.58 2.90
C ARG A 3 -3.56 21.07 2.76
N SER A 4 -3.58 20.35 3.88
CA SER A 4 -3.59 18.87 3.90
C SER A 4 -5.02 18.36 3.69
N SER A 5 -5.21 17.47 2.72
CA SER A 5 -6.45 16.68 2.59
C SER A 5 -6.18 15.32 3.20
N LEU A 6 -6.86 14.99 4.30
CA LEU A 6 -6.82 13.66 4.92
C LEU A 6 -7.95 12.84 4.29
N VAL A 7 -7.62 11.69 3.70
CA VAL A 7 -8.62 10.72 3.25
C VAL A 7 -8.45 9.48 4.11
N LEU A 8 -9.55 9.04 4.73
CA LEU A 8 -9.61 7.84 5.55
C LEU A 8 -10.04 6.67 4.67
N LEU A 9 -9.24 5.60 4.56
CA LEU A 9 -9.65 4.38 3.86
C LEU A 9 -9.61 3.17 4.80
N SER A 10 -10.75 2.48 4.92
CA SER A 10 -10.78 1.15 5.53
C SER A 10 -10.69 0.09 4.42
N LEU A 11 -9.62 -0.69 4.42
CA LEU A 11 -9.36 -1.75 3.43
C LEU A 11 -9.71 -3.11 4.00
N ILE A 12 -10.58 -3.83 3.30
CA ILE A 12 -10.84 -5.25 3.56
C ILE A 12 -10.44 -5.97 2.27
N GLY A 13 -9.45 -6.86 2.33
CA GLY A 13 -8.89 -7.48 1.11
C GLY A 13 -8.77 -8.98 1.21
N LEU A 14 -9.39 -9.70 0.26
CA LEU A 14 -9.03 -11.09 -0.01
C LEU A 14 -7.75 -11.13 -0.84
N ILE A 15 -6.67 -11.59 -0.23
CA ILE A 15 -5.38 -11.73 -0.87
C ILE A 15 -5.14 -13.22 -1.14
N ILE A 16 -4.61 -13.54 -2.32
CA ILE A 16 -4.23 -14.91 -2.69
C ILE A 16 -2.72 -14.88 -2.83
N SER A 17 -2.02 -15.30 -1.78
CA SER A 17 -0.64 -14.88 -1.60
C SER A 17 0.43 -15.73 -2.25
N GLY A 18 0.24 -16.95 -2.74
CA GLY A 18 1.37 -17.76 -3.22
C GLY A 18 2.44 -18.07 -2.14
N PRO A 19 3.38 -19.01 -2.39
CA PRO A 19 4.29 -19.53 -1.37
C PRO A 19 5.28 -18.57 -0.74
N LYS A 20 5.50 -18.83 0.56
CA LYS A 20 6.85 -18.90 1.11
C LYS A 20 7.57 -20.12 0.53
N SER A 21 8.66 -19.84 -0.20
CA SER A 21 9.87 -20.68 -0.28
C SER A 21 9.85 -22.08 -0.92
N GLN A 22 9.01 -22.41 -1.91
CA GLN A 22 9.17 -23.71 -2.61
C GLN A 22 9.23 -23.68 -4.15
N ALA A 23 9.19 -22.51 -4.79
CA ALA A 23 9.30 -22.44 -6.27
C ALA A 23 10.66 -21.93 -6.77
N LEU A 24 11.38 -21.11 -6.01
CA LEU A 24 12.77 -20.70 -6.28
C LEU A 24 13.49 -20.42 -4.95
N ASP A 25 14.58 -21.15 -4.64
CA ASP A 25 15.34 -21.10 -3.36
C ASP A 25 15.63 -19.69 -2.82
N ASN A 26 15.75 -18.71 -3.70
CA ASN A 26 16.20 -17.36 -3.37
C ASN A 26 15.08 -16.30 -3.40
N PHE A 27 13.84 -16.67 -3.73
CA PHE A 27 12.76 -15.69 -3.92
C PHE A 27 11.54 -15.96 -3.04
N GLU A 28 11.06 -14.91 -2.39
CA GLU A 28 9.74 -14.87 -1.75
C GLU A 28 8.85 -13.94 -2.57
N ILE A 29 7.69 -14.44 -3.01
CA ILE A 29 6.77 -13.68 -3.87
C ILE A 29 5.42 -13.64 -3.17
N GLU A 30 4.83 -12.46 -3.14
CA GLU A 30 3.50 -12.23 -2.59
C GLU A 30 2.75 -11.27 -3.51
N ALA A 31 1.51 -11.58 -3.87
CA ALA A 31 0.66 -10.69 -4.65
C ALA A 31 -0.78 -10.82 -4.20
N GLY A 32 -1.62 -9.83 -4.50
CA GLY A 32 -3.03 -9.91 -4.18
C GLY A 32 -3.83 -8.70 -4.60
N GLY A 33 -5.15 -8.88 -4.64
CA GLY A 33 -6.12 -7.80 -4.79
C GLY A 33 -6.66 -7.37 -3.43
N PHE A 34 -7.20 -6.17 -3.36
CA PHE A 34 -7.97 -5.72 -2.20
C PHE A 34 -9.11 -4.82 -2.65
N TRP A 35 -10.13 -4.73 -1.81
CA TRP A 35 -11.14 -3.71 -1.91
C TRP A 35 -11.05 -2.74 -0.73
N SER A 36 -11.51 -1.51 -0.91
CA SER A 36 -11.61 -0.53 0.17
C SER A 36 -13.00 0.07 0.21
N LEU A 37 -13.39 0.41 1.43
CA LEU A 37 -14.47 1.33 1.72
C LEU A 37 -13.84 2.72 1.92
N VAL A 38 -14.35 3.72 1.18
CA VAL A 38 -13.94 5.12 1.31
C VAL A 38 -15.00 5.83 2.12
N ASP A 39 -14.59 6.49 3.21
CA ASP A 39 -15.49 7.36 3.96
C ASP A 39 -15.40 8.78 3.39
N THR A 40 -16.40 9.16 2.59
CA THR A 40 -16.54 10.51 2.03
C THR A 40 -17.23 11.44 3.04
N VAL A 41 -16.48 11.90 4.04
CA VAL A 41 -16.71 13.15 4.83
C VAL A 41 -18.11 13.34 5.45
N ASP A 42 -18.89 12.29 5.70
CA ASP A 42 -20.09 12.41 6.52
C ASP A 42 -20.19 11.26 7.54
N LEU A 43 -19.65 11.49 8.74
CA LEU A 43 -19.67 10.55 9.87
C LEU A 43 -21.09 10.15 10.33
N LEU A 44 -22.14 10.76 9.75
CA LEU A 44 -23.55 10.55 10.06
C LEU A 44 -24.36 9.98 8.88
N ASP A 45 -23.79 9.85 7.67
CA ASP A 45 -24.46 9.21 6.53
C ASP A 45 -23.92 7.77 6.33
N PRO A 46 -24.70 6.72 6.68
CA PRO A 46 -24.29 5.33 6.52
C PRO A 46 -24.35 4.82 5.07
N ARG A 47 -24.50 5.71 4.08
CA ARG A 47 -24.50 5.34 2.65
C ARG A 47 -23.10 4.95 2.21
N ILE A 48 -22.88 3.64 2.17
CA ILE A 48 -21.66 3.01 1.66
C ILE A 48 -21.62 3.19 0.13
N GLU A 49 -21.07 4.30 -0.36
CA GLU A 49 -20.84 4.53 -1.79
C GLU A 49 -19.37 4.28 -2.18
N THR A 50 -19.17 3.05 -2.66
CA THR A 50 -18.27 2.62 -3.75
C THR A 50 -16.95 1.89 -3.48
N ASN A 51 -16.74 0.98 -4.45
CA ASN A 51 -15.74 -0.07 -4.60
C ASN A 51 -14.39 0.49 -5.05
N VAL A 52 -13.51 0.77 -4.10
CA VAL A 52 -12.08 0.92 -4.42
C VAL A 52 -11.53 -0.46 -4.70
N LEU A 53 -10.87 -0.63 -5.84
CA LEU A 53 -10.16 -1.85 -6.20
C LEU A 53 -8.69 -1.52 -6.28
N GLY A 54 -7.87 -2.40 -5.70
CA GLY A 54 -6.44 -2.27 -5.82
C GLY A 54 -5.75 -3.61 -5.87
N ALA A 55 -4.46 -3.54 -6.16
CA ALA A 55 -3.59 -4.70 -6.24
C ALA A 55 -2.25 -4.34 -5.63
N TYR A 56 -1.58 -5.34 -5.07
CA TYR A 56 -0.20 -5.22 -4.65
C TYR A 56 0.59 -6.44 -5.07
N GLY A 57 1.90 -6.25 -5.15
CA GLY A 57 2.89 -7.29 -5.33
C GLY A 57 4.14 -6.97 -4.53
N ALA A 58 4.79 -7.98 -4.00
CA ALA A 58 6.08 -7.90 -3.33
C ALA A 58 6.92 -9.10 -3.77
N LEU A 59 8.18 -8.85 -4.07
CA LEU A 59 9.19 -9.86 -4.37
C LEU A 59 10.39 -9.57 -3.49
N TRP A 60 10.86 -10.56 -2.73
CA TRP A 60 12.07 -10.48 -1.95
C TRP A 60 13.11 -11.46 -2.49
N TRP A 61 14.30 -10.95 -2.77
CA TRP A 61 15.47 -11.73 -3.17
C TRP A 61 16.41 -11.91 -1.98
N ASN A 62 16.80 -13.16 -1.72
CA ASN A 62 17.67 -13.59 -0.63
C ASN A 62 17.23 -13.04 0.74
N GLN A 63 15.92 -12.87 0.94
CA GLN A 63 15.37 -12.28 2.16
C GLN A 63 16.00 -10.94 2.56
N THR A 64 16.57 -10.19 1.60
CA THR A 64 17.37 -8.99 1.85
C THR A 64 16.86 -7.82 1.03
N TRP A 65 16.79 -7.98 -0.29
CA TRP A 65 16.36 -6.93 -1.22
C TRP A 65 14.95 -7.19 -1.69
N GLY A 66 14.12 -6.16 -1.70
CA GLY A 66 12.70 -6.26 -2.02
C GLY A 66 12.30 -5.32 -3.15
N LEU A 67 11.44 -5.78 -4.03
CA LEU A 67 10.67 -4.94 -4.95
C LEU A 67 9.20 -5.02 -4.55
N ARG A 68 8.57 -3.87 -4.29
CA ARG A 68 7.15 -3.79 -3.95
C ARG A 68 6.44 -2.88 -4.93
N GLY A 69 5.28 -3.31 -5.41
CA GLY A 69 4.37 -2.52 -6.22
C GLY A 69 2.99 -2.47 -5.56
N ALA A 70 2.33 -1.32 -5.62
CA ALA A 70 0.93 -1.20 -5.21
C ALA A 70 0.18 -0.23 -6.10
N LEU A 71 -1.06 -0.59 -6.45
CA LEU A 71 -1.98 0.21 -7.25
C LEU A 71 -3.29 0.34 -6.48
N HIS A 72 -3.70 1.58 -6.23
CA HIS A 72 -4.98 1.91 -5.62
C HIS A 72 -5.79 2.68 -6.65
N ARG A 73 -7.01 2.21 -6.94
CA ARG A 73 -7.92 2.89 -7.84
C ARG A 73 -9.23 3.19 -7.12
N VAL A 74 -9.57 4.48 -7.13
CA VAL A 74 -10.85 5.01 -6.70
C VAL A 74 -11.53 5.61 -7.94
N PRO A 75 -12.81 5.33 -8.18
CA PRO A 75 -13.56 5.97 -9.26
C PRO A 75 -13.47 7.51 -9.17
N ALA A 76 -13.19 8.18 -10.30
CA ALA A 76 -12.86 9.61 -10.32
C ALA A 76 -14.02 10.53 -9.92
N ASP A 77 -15.25 10.04 -10.02
CA ASP A 77 -16.49 10.66 -9.56
C ASP A 77 -16.63 10.71 -8.03
N HIS A 78 -15.83 9.92 -7.30
CA HIS A 78 -15.89 9.82 -5.83
C HIS A 78 -14.77 10.58 -5.12
N VAL A 79 -13.90 11.28 -5.86
CA VAL A 79 -12.73 11.96 -5.28
C VAL A 79 -12.58 13.38 -5.82
N ASP A 80 -12.80 14.38 -4.97
CA ASP A 80 -12.68 15.79 -5.36
C ASP A 80 -11.21 16.27 -5.34
N LYS A 81 -10.48 15.96 -4.26
CA LYS A 81 -9.13 16.49 -4.01
C LYS A 81 -8.02 15.47 -3.98
N ALA A 82 -8.33 14.20 -3.69
CA ALA A 82 -7.37 13.11 -3.69
C ALA A 82 -7.20 12.49 -5.08
N PRO A 83 -6.08 11.77 -5.33
CA PRO A 83 -5.88 11.10 -6.59
C PRO A 83 -6.87 9.94 -6.76
N ASN A 84 -7.38 9.78 -7.98
CA ASN A 84 -8.25 8.65 -8.33
C ASN A 84 -7.43 7.38 -8.62
N ASP A 85 -6.17 7.52 -9.07
CA ASP A 85 -5.23 6.40 -9.17
C ASP A 85 -3.93 6.74 -8.45
N GLN A 86 -3.44 5.83 -7.62
CA GLN A 86 -2.13 5.91 -6.98
C GLN A 86 -1.33 4.64 -7.27
N LEU A 87 -0.25 4.79 -8.03
CA LEU A 87 0.72 3.74 -8.33
C LEU A 87 2.01 4.01 -7.55
N GLN A 88 2.48 2.99 -6.83
CA GLN A 88 3.70 3.03 -6.04
C GLN A 88 4.59 1.85 -6.44
N VAL A 89 5.88 2.12 -6.61
CA VAL A 89 6.91 1.09 -6.83
C VAL A 89 8.09 1.41 -5.93
N ASP A 90 8.45 0.51 -5.04
CA ASP A 90 9.51 0.69 -4.04
C ASP A 90 10.56 -0.41 -4.18
N PHE A 91 11.84 -0.01 -4.15
CA PHE A 91 12.98 -0.89 -3.92
C PHE A 91 13.42 -0.77 -2.46
N GLN A 92 13.41 -1.88 -1.74
CA GLN A 92 13.56 -1.92 -0.29
C GLN A 92 14.71 -2.84 0.13
N HIS A 93 15.28 -2.54 1.29
CA HIS A 93 16.28 -3.35 1.96
C HIS A 93 15.75 -3.74 3.34
N ARG A 94 15.82 -5.02 3.70
CA ARG A 94 15.52 -5.50 5.06
C ARG A 94 16.65 -5.10 6.00
N LEU A 95 16.33 -4.27 6.98
CA LEU A 95 17.24 -3.79 8.00
C LEU A 95 17.45 -4.83 9.11
N GLN A 96 16.40 -5.60 9.40
CA GLN A 96 16.43 -6.63 10.44
C GLN A 96 15.42 -7.74 10.10
N SER A 97 15.81 -8.98 10.38
CA SER A 97 14.96 -10.17 10.28
C SER A 97 15.11 -11.01 11.56
N PRO A 98 14.50 -10.60 12.68
CA PRO A 98 14.77 -11.19 13.99
C PRO A 98 14.21 -12.61 14.17
N VAL A 99 13.17 -12.98 13.40
CA VAL A 99 12.52 -14.30 13.44
C VAL A 99 12.07 -14.65 12.02
N SER A 100 11.95 -15.93 11.68
CA SER A 100 11.36 -16.35 10.42
C SER A 100 9.99 -15.65 10.23
N ASN A 101 9.82 -14.94 9.12
CA ASN A 101 8.63 -14.14 8.76
C ASN A 101 8.45 -12.76 9.44
N SER A 102 9.35 -12.34 10.34
CA SER A 102 9.35 -10.96 10.85
C SER A 102 10.46 -10.15 10.21
N TYR A 103 10.15 -8.93 9.76
CA TYR A 103 11.15 -8.06 9.16
C TYR A 103 10.82 -6.58 9.35
N LEU A 104 11.87 -5.77 9.29
CA LEU A 104 11.79 -4.32 9.09
C LEU A 104 12.56 -3.97 7.81
N SER A 105 12.00 -3.09 6.99
CA SER A 105 12.60 -2.65 5.73
C SER A 105 12.49 -1.15 5.54
N ALA A 106 13.44 -0.60 4.77
CA ALA A 106 13.40 0.77 4.31
C ALA A 106 13.85 0.81 2.85
N GLY A 107 13.41 1.81 2.11
CA GLY A 107 13.65 1.85 0.67
C GLY A 107 13.35 3.18 0.00
N LEU A 108 13.71 3.21 -1.27
CA LEU A 108 13.42 4.30 -2.19
C LEU A 108 12.49 3.79 -3.28
N GLY A 109 11.62 4.68 -3.75
CA GLY A 109 10.62 4.32 -4.72
C GLY A 109 10.21 5.48 -5.61
N TRP A 110 9.19 5.21 -6.39
CA TRP A 110 8.55 6.14 -7.28
C TRP A 110 7.04 6.08 -7.05
N GLU A 111 6.41 7.25 -6.92
CA GLU A 111 4.97 7.38 -6.81
C GLU A 111 4.43 8.13 -8.02
N LYS A 112 3.28 7.68 -8.53
CA LYS A 112 2.50 8.37 -9.56
C LYS A 112 1.04 8.47 -9.13
N ASN A 113 0.54 9.70 -9.10
CA ASN A 113 -0.82 10.03 -8.69
C ASN A 113 -1.57 10.65 -9.86
N ARG A 114 -2.73 10.10 -10.22
CA ARG A 114 -3.62 10.63 -11.26
C ARG A 114 -4.78 11.38 -10.63
N PHE A 115 -5.16 12.51 -11.23
CA PHE A 115 -6.27 13.36 -10.81
C PHE A 115 -7.29 13.51 -11.95
N GLY A 116 -8.01 12.44 -12.26
CA GLY A 116 -9.04 12.41 -13.29
C GLY A 116 -8.53 12.91 -14.66
N SER A 117 -9.22 13.92 -15.20
CA SER A 117 -8.88 14.58 -16.46
C SER A 117 -7.74 15.60 -16.34
N GLN A 118 -7.35 15.99 -15.11
CA GLN A 118 -6.35 17.04 -14.90
C GLN A 118 -4.93 16.55 -15.16
N GLY A 119 -4.69 15.23 -15.15
CA GLY A 119 -3.40 14.62 -15.47
C GLY A 119 -2.80 13.84 -14.31
N SER A 120 -1.47 13.65 -14.35
CA SER A 120 -0.75 12.88 -13.33
C SER A 120 0.49 13.60 -12.82
N LEU A 121 0.75 13.43 -11.53
CA LEU A 121 1.95 13.85 -10.83
C LEU A 121 2.81 12.64 -10.51
N SER A 122 4.13 12.82 -10.47
CA SER A 122 5.03 11.74 -10.11
C SER A 122 6.36 12.22 -9.55
N GLY A 123 6.95 11.41 -8.68
CA GLY A 123 8.19 11.76 -8.01
C GLY A 123 8.77 10.65 -7.17
N LEU A 124 9.93 10.95 -6.60
CA LEU A 124 10.65 10.06 -5.70
C LEU A 124 9.88 9.88 -4.39
N ARG A 125 9.98 8.68 -3.83
CA ARG A 125 9.33 8.28 -2.59
C ARG A 125 10.34 7.61 -1.66
N LEU A 126 10.24 7.91 -0.38
CA LEU A 126 10.84 7.13 0.70
C LEU A 126 9.81 6.14 1.20
N SER A 127 10.23 4.92 1.50
CA SER A 127 9.35 3.88 2.04
C SER A 127 9.99 3.21 3.26
N ALA A 128 9.14 2.83 4.20
CA ALA A 128 9.48 1.98 5.33
C ALA A 128 8.37 0.96 5.51
N GLY A 129 8.71 -0.24 5.93
CA GLY A 129 7.74 -1.30 6.11
C GLY A 129 8.20 -2.37 7.07
N GLY A 130 7.27 -3.22 7.46
CA GLY A 130 7.60 -4.34 8.31
C GLY A 130 6.43 -5.26 8.53
N ARG A 131 6.77 -6.47 8.97
CA ARG A 131 5.85 -7.50 9.41
C ARG A 131 6.38 -8.07 10.72
N ALA A 132 5.51 -8.26 11.69
CA ALA A 132 5.82 -9.00 12.90
C ALA A 132 4.88 -10.19 13.01
N HIS A 133 5.47 -11.38 13.09
CA HIS A 133 4.73 -12.61 13.33
C HIS A 133 4.35 -12.68 14.82
N LEU A 134 3.09 -12.97 15.10
CA LEU A 134 2.58 -13.04 16.48
C LEU A 134 2.59 -14.48 16.96
N ALA A 135 1.47 -15.19 16.80
CA ALA A 135 1.32 -16.58 17.16
C ALA A 135 0.41 -17.30 16.15
N GLY A 136 0.70 -18.58 15.91
CA GLY A 136 -0.05 -19.41 14.98
C GLY A 136 0.03 -18.88 13.55
N VAL A 137 -1.10 -18.53 12.96
CA VAL A 137 -1.21 -18.07 11.56
C VAL A 137 -1.32 -16.56 11.44
N VAL A 138 -1.14 -15.81 12.53
CA VAL A 138 -1.42 -14.36 12.57
C VAL A 138 -0.15 -13.54 12.55
N SER A 139 -0.15 -12.49 11.73
CA SER A 139 0.92 -11.48 11.67
C SER A 139 0.33 -10.07 11.63
N VAL A 140 1.03 -9.10 12.20
CA VAL A 140 0.74 -7.67 11.99
C VAL A 140 1.71 -7.12 10.96
N TYR A 141 1.27 -6.12 10.19
CA TYR A 141 2.14 -5.43 9.26
C TYR A 141 1.89 -3.93 9.26
N GLY A 142 2.91 -3.20 8.85
CA GLY A 142 2.87 -1.75 8.70
C GLY A 142 3.71 -1.33 7.51
N ASN A 143 3.25 -0.33 6.78
CA ASN A 143 3.97 0.32 5.71
C ASN A 143 3.74 1.82 5.77
N ALA A 144 4.79 2.59 5.61
CA ALA A 144 4.73 4.03 5.48
C ALA A 144 5.49 4.44 4.21
N GLY A 145 5.05 5.52 3.59
CA GLY A 145 5.80 6.12 2.51
C GLY A 145 5.52 7.60 2.37
N TRP A 146 6.56 8.32 1.97
CA TRP A 146 6.55 9.76 1.83
C TRP A 146 7.15 10.16 0.50
N ALA A 147 6.37 10.81 -0.36
CA ALA A 147 6.86 11.47 -1.56
C ALA A 147 6.92 12.99 -1.29
N PRO A 148 8.12 13.56 -1.06
CA PRO A 148 8.25 14.96 -0.66
C PRO A 148 7.87 15.93 -1.78
N ASN A 149 8.01 15.52 -3.04
CA ASN A 149 7.71 16.36 -4.19
C ASN A 149 7.28 15.50 -5.39
N LEU A 150 6.01 15.63 -5.78
CA LEU A 150 5.42 14.99 -6.95
C LEU A 150 5.30 15.92 -8.16
N LYS A 151 5.85 17.14 -8.06
CA LYS A 151 5.75 18.27 -9.02
C LYS A 151 4.39 18.97 -8.98
N HIS A 152 4.11 19.77 -10.02
CA HIS A 152 2.96 20.66 -10.11
C HIS A 152 2.00 20.20 -11.22
N LEU A 153 0.70 20.38 -10.98
CA LEU A 153 -0.38 20.08 -11.92
C LEU A 153 -1.44 21.18 -11.85
N GLY A 154 -1.37 22.14 -12.77
CA GLY A 154 -2.28 23.29 -12.78
C GLY A 154 -2.22 24.08 -11.46
N THR A 155 -3.34 24.13 -10.73
CA THR A 155 -3.45 24.80 -9.43
C THR A 155 -2.85 24.01 -8.27
N ARG A 156 -2.52 22.73 -8.45
CA ARG A 156 -1.82 21.91 -7.45
C ARG A 156 -0.33 22.14 -7.58
N GLN A 157 0.21 23.02 -6.74
CA GLN A 157 1.64 23.30 -6.68
C GLN A 157 2.27 22.61 -5.47
N ASP A 158 3.52 22.17 -5.61
CA ASP A 158 4.33 21.59 -4.52
C ASP A 158 3.64 20.42 -3.80
N VAL A 159 3.08 19.49 -4.59
CA VAL A 159 2.35 18.37 -4.03
C VAL A 159 3.31 17.40 -3.35
N SER A 160 3.03 17.09 -2.09
CA SER A 160 3.66 16.02 -1.34
C SER A 160 2.61 15.01 -0.89
N THR A 161 3.01 13.77 -0.68
CA THR A 161 2.13 12.72 -0.17
C THR A 161 2.78 11.95 0.97
N ILE A 162 1.96 11.65 1.97
CA ILE A 162 2.27 10.72 3.04
C ILE A 162 1.22 9.63 2.97
N SER A 163 1.67 8.38 3.06
CA SER A 163 0.84 7.19 3.06
C SER A 163 1.26 6.33 4.24
N VAL A 164 0.30 5.85 5.02
CA VAL A 164 0.53 4.92 6.11
C VAL A 164 -0.51 3.82 5.95
N GLU A 165 -0.11 2.57 6.07
CA GLU A 165 -0.99 1.42 6.00
C GLU A 165 -0.59 0.47 7.12
N THR A 166 -1.55 0.01 7.90
CA THR A 166 -1.32 -1.01 8.93
C THR A 166 -2.44 -2.02 8.92
N GLY A 167 -2.12 -3.27 9.21
CA GLY A 167 -3.13 -4.31 9.15
C GLY A 167 -2.72 -5.63 9.78
N LEU A 168 -3.69 -6.54 9.79
CA LEU A 168 -3.55 -7.92 10.20
C LEU A 168 -3.47 -8.80 8.96
N VAL A 169 -2.64 -9.83 9.04
CA VAL A 169 -2.54 -10.90 8.07
C VAL A 169 -2.82 -12.22 8.77
N ILE A 170 -3.70 -13.03 8.18
CA ILE A 170 -3.97 -14.39 8.61
C ILE A 170 -3.57 -15.34 7.47
N GLU A 171 -2.73 -16.33 7.75
CA GLU A 171 -2.24 -17.31 6.77
C GLU A 171 -2.91 -18.69 7.04
N PRO A 172 -4.20 -18.89 6.68
CA PRO A 172 -4.94 -20.10 7.06
C PRO A 172 -4.41 -21.37 6.40
N MET A 173 -3.73 -21.24 5.26
CA MET A 173 -3.11 -22.33 4.52
C MET A 173 -1.79 -21.84 3.92
N PRO A 174 -0.86 -22.75 3.59
CA PRO A 174 0.23 -22.41 2.70
C PRO A 174 -0.34 -21.72 1.45
N PHE A 175 0.32 -20.66 0.98
CA PHE A 175 -0.03 -19.95 -0.25
C PHE A 175 -1.26 -19.02 -0.19
N ILE A 176 -1.96 -18.92 0.93
CA ILE A 176 -3.14 -18.05 1.07
C ILE A 176 -2.93 -17.13 2.27
N SER A 177 -3.08 -15.82 2.07
CA SER A 177 -3.02 -14.84 3.14
C SER A 177 -4.23 -13.90 3.05
N LEU A 178 -5.00 -13.81 4.12
CA LEU A 178 -6.11 -12.87 4.25
C LEU A 178 -5.60 -11.60 4.93
N ARG A 179 -5.97 -10.41 4.44
CA ARG A 179 -5.58 -9.17 5.12
C ARG A 179 -6.75 -8.25 5.38
N ALA A 180 -6.73 -7.65 6.56
CA ALA A 180 -7.56 -6.53 6.93
C ALA A 180 -6.64 -5.37 7.29
N ALA A 181 -6.84 -4.21 6.66
CA ALA A 181 -5.91 -3.10 6.78
C ALA A 181 -6.64 -1.76 6.85
N TYR A 182 -5.92 -0.78 7.40
CA TYR A 182 -6.33 0.60 7.46
C TYR A 182 -5.26 1.44 6.77
N ARG A 183 -5.68 2.38 5.91
CA ARG A 183 -4.78 3.22 5.10
C ARG A 183 -5.19 4.70 5.16
#